data_AF-A0A938E278-F1
#
_entry.id   AF-A0A938E278-F1
#
_cell.length_a   1.000
_cell.length_b   1.000
_cell.length_c   1.000
_cell.angle_alpha   90.00
_cell.angle_beta   90.00
_cell.angle_gamma   90.00
#
_symmetry.space_group_name_H-M   'P 1'
#
loop_
_entity.id
_entity.type
_entity.pdbx_description
1 polymer ?
#
loop_
_entity_poly.entity_id
_entity_poly.type
_entity_poly.pdbx_seq_one_letter_code
_entity_poly.pdbx_strand_id
1 'polypeptide(L)'
;MLAVGLVAAALGAPPAGAVQLPADEYEEVDVQMLDNDYIPQTLTLDAGTNVVWTNDGRTEHNVIPDDSDAGWKSNTIKPDKTYDHLFDQPGVYGYFCSFHGAPKRGMYGTVIVKNADGTVPKAAKERAPKPRVNGKPRVLRVAEGQRIQKAVDKAAPGDMVLIEPGVYEEAVTVTTDRLVLRGLDRNKVILDGGYTLDNGVKVLDADGVAVENMTARRYTRNGFFWTGVTGYRGSYLTTTRTGDYGVYAFDSTDGIFEHSFASGSPDAGYYIGQCNPCNAVIRDVFAEWNGLGYSGTNASGNLYVIDSVWTKNRAGIVPNSGDGELLAPQHDAVFAGNLVIDNNNDKTPAIDAAVLGSYNGIIAAGANGNLITKNRVIDHEYVGIGALPNPDKTFWSSNDNTFTDNVVEGSGLADLGTLGGDRNCFAGNTFETSRPANIEQVYPCPNAVPAPQDQLPPDPFLADKPPSVDYRKAKTPKPPKLPGMRNPAKARPRSAVDIVIAVDVDAVELPDENAIARFKR
;
A
#
# COMPACT_ATOMS: atom_id res chain seq x y z
N MET A 1 -38.69 44.13 0.33
CA MET A 1 -39.80 43.17 0.56
C MET A 1 -39.75 42.11 -0.52
N LEU A 2 -39.21 40.94 -0.22
CA LEU A 2 -39.50 39.69 -0.93
C LEU A 2 -39.27 38.57 0.10
N ALA A 3 -40.31 37.77 0.30
CA ALA A 3 -40.44 36.81 1.40
C ALA A 3 -39.67 35.51 1.10
N VAL A 4 -38.96 35.00 2.10
CA VAL A 4 -38.36 33.65 2.09
C VAL A 4 -39.46 32.67 2.51
N GLY A 5 -39.88 31.81 1.57
CA GLY A 5 -40.77 30.69 1.87
C GLY A 5 -39.96 29.51 2.43
N LEU A 6 -40.20 29.17 3.69
CA LEU A 6 -39.79 27.87 4.24
C LEU A 6 -40.61 26.77 3.56
N VAL A 7 -39.95 25.87 2.84
CA VAL A 7 -40.51 24.57 2.48
C VAL A 7 -40.16 23.61 3.62
N ALA A 8 -41.13 23.34 4.50
CA ALA A 8 -41.03 22.25 5.47
C ALA A 8 -41.15 20.93 4.69
N ALA A 9 -40.07 20.15 4.66
CA ALA A 9 -40.13 18.77 4.22
C ALA A 9 -40.98 17.98 5.23
N ALA A 10 -42.13 17.48 4.77
CA ALA A 10 -42.93 16.54 5.55
C ALA A 10 -42.13 15.24 5.70
N LEU A 11 -41.61 15.01 6.91
CA LEU A 11 -41.11 13.70 7.33
C LEU A 11 -42.28 12.72 7.25
N GLY A 12 -42.21 11.79 6.30
CA GLY A 12 -43.13 10.65 6.26
C GLY A 12 -42.95 9.85 7.55
N ALA A 13 -44.06 9.62 8.26
CA ALA A 13 -44.04 8.79 9.45
C ALA A 13 -43.52 7.38 9.11
N PRO A 14 -42.67 6.76 9.95
CA PRO A 14 -42.23 5.40 9.74
C PRO A 14 -43.44 4.46 9.78
N PRO A 15 -43.40 3.32 9.06
CA PRO A 15 -44.43 2.30 9.17
C PRO A 15 -44.54 1.85 10.63
N ALA A 16 -45.77 1.76 11.13
CA ALA A 16 -46.06 1.31 12.49
C ALA A 16 -45.54 -0.12 12.69
N GLY A 17 -44.51 -0.28 13.52
CA GLY A 17 -43.98 -1.59 13.90
C GLY A 17 -42.49 -1.66 14.28
N ALA A 18 -41.67 -0.64 13.98
CA ALA A 18 -40.30 -0.57 14.47
C ALA A 18 -40.24 0.26 15.76
N VAL A 19 -39.99 -0.40 16.89
CA VAL A 19 -39.67 0.29 18.14
C VAL A 19 -38.24 0.82 18.01
N GLN A 20 -38.08 2.11 17.73
CA GLN A 20 -36.80 2.78 17.89
C GLN A 20 -36.67 3.15 19.36
N LEU A 21 -35.91 2.36 20.13
CA LEU A 21 -35.62 2.69 21.53
C LEU A 21 -34.64 3.89 21.59
N PRO A 22 -34.66 4.70 22.67
CA PRO A 22 -33.81 5.88 22.82
C PRO A 22 -32.32 5.51 22.85
N ALA A 23 -31.44 6.40 22.38
CA ALA A 23 -29.99 6.18 22.32
C ALA A 23 -29.31 5.94 23.69
N ASP A 24 -30.02 6.18 24.79
CA ASP A 24 -29.54 5.99 26.16
C ASP A 24 -29.78 4.57 26.72
N GLU A 25 -30.37 3.64 25.95
CA GLU A 25 -30.75 2.28 26.42
C GLU A 25 -29.82 1.13 25.99
N TYR A 26 -28.81 1.38 25.14
CA TYR A 26 -27.90 0.35 24.66
C TYR A 26 -26.45 0.68 24.98
N GLU A 27 -25.65 -0.33 25.31
CA GLU A 27 -24.20 -0.18 25.39
C GLU A 27 -23.66 -0.01 23.97
N GLU A 28 -22.85 1.03 23.73
CA GLU A 28 -22.15 1.22 22.46
C GLU A 28 -20.70 0.73 22.58
N VAL A 29 -20.26 -0.04 21.58
CA VAL A 29 -18.88 -0.50 21.48
C VAL A 29 -18.34 -0.15 20.10
N ASP A 30 -17.21 0.55 20.08
CA ASP A 30 -16.58 1.00 18.84
C ASP A 30 -15.68 -0.07 18.21
N VAL A 31 -15.71 -0.13 16.88
CA VAL A 31 -14.73 -0.81 16.04
C VAL A 31 -14.15 0.20 15.07
N GLN A 32 -12.84 0.44 15.16
CA GLN A 32 -12.14 1.29 14.22
C GLN A 32 -11.87 0.50 12.93
N MET A 33 -12.05 1.14 11.78
CA MET A 33 -11.52 0.68 10.51
C MET A 33 -10.26 1.48 10.21
N LEU A 34 -9.11 0.81 10.17
CA LEU A 34 -7.82 1.44 9.98
C LEU A 34 -7.09 0.74 8.83
N ASP A 35 -7.01 1.43 7.69
CA ASP A 35 -6.67 0.85 6.39
C ASP A 35 -7.28 -0.55 6.20
N ASN A 36 -6.53 -1.64 6.11
CA ASN A 36 -7.14 -2.95 5.88
C ASN A 36 -7.54 -3.73 7.16
N ASP A 37 -7.77 -3.06 8.30
CA ASP A 37 -8.10 -3.73 9.56
C ASP A 37 -9.39 -3.25 10.24
N TYR A 38 -10.01 -4.17 10.99
CA TYR A 38 -10.99 -3.86 12.03
C TYR A 38 -10.36 -3.99 13.41
N ILE A 39 -10.46 -2.96 14.24
CA ILE A 39 -9.83 -2.90 15.56
C ILE A 39 -10.87 -2.56 16.63
N PRO A 40 -11.10 -3.44 17.63
CA PRO A 40 -10.55 -4.78 17.76
C PRO A 40 -11.14 -5.74 16.71
N GLN A 41 -10.35 -6.74 16.30
CA GLN A 41 -10.78 -7.72 15.31
C GLN A 41 -11.85 -8.68 15.85
N THR A 42 -11.79 -8.99 17.16
CA THR A 42 -12.80 -9.79 17.86
C THR A 42 -13.41 -9.00 19.01
N LEU A 43 -14.75 -8.92 19.02
CA LEU A 43 -15.53 -8.39 20.12
C LEU A 43 -16.26 -9.53 20.84
N THR A 44 -16.40 -9.42 22.16
CA THR A 44 -17.29 -10.27 22.96
C THR A 44 -18.20 -9.38 23.78
N LEU A 45 -19.50 -9.45 23.51
CA LEU A 45 -20.53 -8.50 23.93
C LEU A 45 -21.67 -9.21 24.67
N ASP A 46 -22.45 -8.44 25.42
CA ASP A 46 -23.77 -8.88 25.89
C ASP A 46 -24.83 -8.65 24.79
N ALA A 47 -25.95 -9.39 24.86
CA ALA A 47 -27.06 -9.16 23.93
C ALA A 47 -27.70 -7.79 24.19
N GLY A 48 -27.94 -7.03 23.12
CA GLY A 48 -28.43 -5.66 23.18
C GLY A 48 -27.32 -4.60 23.09
N THR A 49 -26.08 -4.97 22.75
CA THR A 49 -25.01 -4.01 22.49
C THR A 49 -25.07 -3.50 21.05
N ASN A 50 -24.97 -2.18 20.87
CA ASN A 50 -24.81 -1.55 19.56
C ASN A 50 -23.32 -1.48 19.21
N VAL A 51 -22.92 -2.05 18.08
CA VAL A 51 -21.54 -1.94 17.59
C VAL A 51 -21.47 -0.84 16.57
N VAL A 52 -20.57 0.12 16.79
CA VAL A 52 -20.36 1.27 15.91
C VAL A 52 -19.02 1.09 15.21
N TRP A 53 -19.04 0.87 13.90
CA TRP A 53 -17.83 0.89 13.11
C TRP A 53 -17.54 2.30 12.61
N THR A 54 -16.35 2.81 12.90
CA THR A 54 -15.88 4.14 12.49
C THR A 54 -14.72 3.99 11.52
N ASN A 55 -14.84 4.57 10.32
CA ASN A 55 -13.72 4.61 9.37
C ASN A 55 -12.74 5.72 9.75
N ASP A 56 -11.74 5.35 10.55
CA ASP A 56 -10.64 6.21 10.99
C ASP A 56 -9.44 6.22 10.03
N GLY A 57 -9.44 5.32 9.04
CA GLY A 57 -8.43 5.19 8.00
C GLY A 57 -8.63 6.12 6.80
N ARG A 58 -7.77 5.95 5.79
CA ARG A 58 -7.73 6.81 4.60
C ARG A 58 -8.46 6.24 3.39
N THR A 59 -8.77 4.94 3.40
CA THR A 59 -9.40 4.24 2.27
C THR A 59 -10.89 3.94 2.55
N GLU A 60 -11.64 3.59 1.51
CA GLU A 60 -13.06 3.25 1.64
C GLU A 60 -13.25 1.81 2.13
N HIS A 61 -14.15 1.61 3.11
CA HIS A 61 -14.50 0.32 3.70
C HIS A 61 -15.99 0.02 3.64
N ASN A 62 -16.36 -1.18 4.07
CA ASN A 62 -17.74 -1.58 4.34
C ASN A 62 -17.73 -2.71 5.38
N VAL A 63 -18.90 -3.10 5.89
CA VAL A 63 -19.11 -4.21 6.82
C VAL A 63 -20.11 -5.16 6.17
N ILE A 64 -19.63 -6.32 5.72
CA ILE A 64 -20.44 -7.33 5.04
C ILE A 64 -20.45 -8.60 5.91
N PRO A 65 -21.61 -9.09 6.37
CA PRO A 65 -21.68 -10.33 7.14
C PRO A 65 -21.26 -11.54 6.30
N ASP A 66 -20.72 -12.57 6.95
CA ASP A 66 -20.44 -13.87 6.34
C ASP A 66 -21.72 -14.54 5.81
N ASP A 67 -22.82 -14.36 6.54
CA ASP A 67 -24.15 -14.79 6.13
C ASP A 67 -24.84 -13.67 5.34
N SER A 68 -24.98 -13.88 4.03
CA SER A 68 -25.61 -12.90 3.14
C SER A 68 -27.08 -12.62 3.47
N ASP A 69 -27.72 -13.50 4.23
CA ASP A 69 -29.12 -13.39 4.64
C ASP A 69 -29.28 -12.80 6.06
N ALA A 70 -28.19 -12.36 6.70
CA ALA A 70 -28.21 -11.84 8.07
C ALA A 70 -29.05 -10.55 8.27
N GLY A 71 -29.48 -9.90 7.18
CA GLY A 71 -30.37 -8.73 7.24
C GLY A 71 -29.68 -7.41 7.60
N TRP A 72 -28.37 -7.43 7.86
CA TRP A 72 -27.56 -6.25 8.13
C TRP A 72 -26.34 -6.23 7.20
N LYS A 73 -25.93 -5.03 6.78
CA LYS A 73 -24.69 -4.73 6.06
C LYS A 73 -24.59 -3.22 5.91
N SER A 74 -23.36 -2.72 5.80
CA SER A 74 -23.16 -1.33 5.43
C SER A 74 -23.17 -1.16 3.90
N ASN A 75 -23.39 0.07 3.45
CA ASN A 75 -22.90 0.53 2.15
C ASN A 75 -21.40 0.87 2.24
N THR A 76 -20.82 1.51 1.23
CA THR A 76 -19.47 2.10 1.35
C THR A 76 -19.44 3.14 2.45
N ILE A 77 -18.51 2.96 3.40
CA ILE A 77 -18.19 3.87 4.50
C ILE A 77 -16.92 4.61 4.11
N LYS A 78 -17.06 5.91 3.86
CA LYS A 78 -15.95 6.82 3.54
C LYS A 78 -15.16 7.18 4.81
N PRO A 79 -13.92 7.69 4.70
CA PRO A 79 -13.19 8.27 5.83
C PRO A 79 -14.06 9.22 6.66
N ASP A 80 -13.89 9.17 7.98
CA ASP A 80 -14.65 9.94 8.99
C ASP A 80 -16.17 9.70 8.95
N LYS A 81 -16.60 8.51 8.52
CA LYS A 81 -18.00 8.08 8.56
C LYS A 81 -18.16 6.80 9.36
N THR A 82 -19.37 6.60 9.85
CA THR A 82 -19.71 5.48 10.72
C THR A 82 -20.83 4.62 10.12
N TYR A 83 -20.91 3.39 10.61
CA TYR A 83 -22.03 2.48 10.44
C TYR A 83 -22.25 1.76 11.76
N ASP A 84 -23.49 1.60 12.19
CA ASP A 84 -23.81 0.90 13.43
C ASP A 84 -24.78 -0.27 13.21
N HIS A 85 -24.69 -1.26 14.09
CA HIS A 85 -25.63 -2.38 14.13
C HIS A 85 -25.83 -2.88 15.56
N LEU A 86 -27.10 -2.99 15.97
CA LEU A 86 -27.50 -3.58 17.24
C LEU A 86 -27.47 -5.10 17.17
N PHE A 87 -26.67 -5.72 18.03
CA PHE A 87 -26.62 -7.17 18.20
C PHE A 87 -27.44 -7.61 19.42
N ASP A 88 -28.70 -7.98 19.19
CA ASP A 88 -29.66 -8.33 20.24
C ASP A 88 -29.85 -9.85 20.44
N GLN A 89 -29.27 -10.68 19.58
CA GLN A 89 -29.35 -12.13 19.65
C GLN A 89 -28.00 -12.76 19.98
N PRO A 90 -27.94 -13.72 20.92
CA PRO A 90 -26.73 -14.52 21.14
C PRO A 90 -26.28 -15.24 19.87
N GLY A 91 -24.99 -15.14 19.55
CA GLY A 91 -24.45 -15.70 18.32
C GLY A 91 -22.99 -15.35 18.09
N VAL A 92 -22.41 -15.94 17.04
CA VAL A 92 -21.08 -15.57 16.53
C VAL A 92 -21.26 -15.04 15.12
N TYR A 93 -20.98 -13.76 14.95
CA TYR A 93 -21.21 -13.00 13.73
C TYR A 93 -19.87 -12.65 13.09
N GLY A 94 -19.51 -13.38 12.04
CA GLY A 94 -18.37 -13.05 11.20
C GLY A 94 -18.75 -11.98 10.18
N TYR A 95 -17.83 -11.07 9.89
CA TYR A 95 -18.01 -10.03 8.87
C TYR A 95 -16.68 -9.64 8.24
N PHE A 96 -16.71 -9.10 7.02
CA PHE A 96 -15.53 -8.70 6.27
C PHE A 96 -15.76 -7.41 5.50
N CYS A 97 -14.65 -6.75 5.12
CA CYS A 97 -14.69 -5.71 4.11
C CYS A 97 -14.54 -6.35 2.74
N SER A 98 -15.48 -6.15 1.82
CA SER A 98 -15.41 -6.75 0.48
C SER A 98 -14.30 -6.19 -0.40
N PHE A 99 -13.77 -5.01 -0.04
CA PHE A 99 -12.66 -4.40 -0.74
C PHE A 99 -11.33 -5.06 -0.35
N HIS A 100 -11.08 -5.21 0.95
CA HIS A 100 -9.77 -5.58 1.51
C HIS A 100 -9.75 -6.96 2.18
N GLY A 101 -10.83 -7.71 2.09
CA GLY A 101 -10.96 -9.03 2.69
C GLY A 101 -11.97 -9.91 1.97
N ALA A 102 -12.23 -11.04 2.61
CA ALA A 102 -13.23 -12.04 2.26
C ALA A 102 -13.67 -12.74 3.56
N PRO A 103 -14.72 -13.58 3.55
CA PRO A 103 -15.06 -14.38 4.72
C PRO A 103 -13.86 -15.10 5.32
N LYS A 104 -13.56 -14.78 6.59
CA LYS A 104 -12.45 -15.31 7.40
C LYS A 104 -11.04 -14.97 6.89
N ARG A 105 -10.88 -13.97 6.02
CA ARG A 105 -9.57 -13.60 5.43
C ARG A 105 -9.38 -12.10 5.20
N GLY A 106 -8.14 -11.63 5.34
CA GLY A 106 -7.80 -10.20 5.21
C GLY A 106 -8.55 -9.36 6.24
N MET A 107 -9.11 -8.22 5.82
CA MET A 107 -9.95 -7.36 6.68
C MET A 107 -11.24 -8.08 7.11
N TYR A 108 -11.17 -8.83 8.20
CA TYR A 108 -12.23 -9.68 8.74
C TYR A 108 -12.36 -9.49 10.24
N GLY A 109 -13.58 -9.32 10.74
CA GLY A 109 -13.87 -9.19 12.17
C GLY A 109 -14.88 -10.23 12.65
N THR A 110 -14.98 -10.39 13.96
CA THR A 110 -15.95 -11.29 14.60
C THR A 110 -16.59 -10.59 15.80
N VAL A 111 -17.92 -10.55 15.85
CA VAL A 111 -18.69 -10.18 17.04
C VAL A 111 -19.23 -11.45 17.69
N ILE A 112 -18.93 -11.65 18.96
CA ILE A 112 -19.43 -12.76 19.77
C ILE A 112 -20.44 -12.18 20.77
N VAL A 113 -21.71 -12.53 20.64
CA VAL A 113 -22.76 -12.12 21.58
C VAL A 113 -23.02 -13.27 22.54
N LYS A 114 -22.79 -13.05 23.84
CA LYS A 114 -22.96 -14.06 24.89
C LYS A 114 -24.41 -14.56 24.98
N ASN A 115 -24.57 -15.80 25.40
CA ASN A 115 -25.86 -16.34 25.84
C ASN A 115 -26.34 -15.62 27.11
N ALA A 116 -27.63 -15.72 27.40
CA ALA A 116 -28.23 -15.12 28.61
C ALA A 116 -27.62 -15.63 29.94
N ASP A 117 -26.95 -16.78 29.94
CA ASP A 117 -26.22 -17.33 31.09
C ASP A 117 -24.75 -16.86 31.17
N GLY A 118 -24.35 -15.93 30.28
CA GLY A 118 -23.00 -15.39 30.18
C GLY A 118 -22.01 -16.27 29.43
N THR A 119 -22.43 -17.43 28.91
CA THR A 119 -21.54 -18.32 28.16
C THR A 119 -21.37 -17.88 26.70
N VAL A 120 -20.21 -18.18 26.11
CA VAL A 120 -19.93 -17.89 24.69
C VAL A 120 -20.60 -18.95 23.80
N PRO A 121 -21.41 -18.55 22.79
CA PRO A 121 -21.94 -19.49 21.81
C PRO A 121 -20.81 -20.22 21.08
N LYS A 122 -21.03 -21.49 20.73
CA LYS A 122 -20.03 -22.27 19.97
C LYS A 122 -19.78 -21.61 18.61
N ALA A 123 -18.59 -21.05 18.43
CA ALA A 123 -18.14 -20.54 17.15
C ALA A 123 -18.09 -21.66 16.10
N ALA A 124 -18.30 -21.30 14.83
CA ALA A 124 -17.83 -22.12 13.73
C ALA A 124 -16.32 -22.33 13.89
N LYS A 125 -15.84 -23.57 13.71
CA LYS A 125 -14.44 -23.96 13.94
C LYS A 125 -13.44 -22.88 13.46
N GLU A 126 -12.53 -22.52 14.37
CA GLU A 126 -11.32 -21.74 14.07
C GLU A 126 -10.62 -22.30 12.83
N ARG A 127 -9.93 -21.41 12.10
CA ARG A 127 -9.17 -21.74 10.90
C ARG A 127 -8.19 -22.87 11.21
N ALA A 128 -8.36 -24.00 10.52
CA ALA A 128 -7.44 -25.12 10.63
C ALA A 128 -6.01 -24.67 10.25
N PRO A 129 -4.96 -25.20 10.91
CA PRO A 129 -3.58 -24.91 10.55
C PRO A 129 -3.34 -25.22 9.07
N LYS A 130 -2.58 -24.34 8.38
CA LYS A 130 -2.32 -24.47 6.94
C LYS A 130 -1.75 -25.85 6.60
N PRO A 131 -2.40 -26.64 5.73
CA PRO A 131 -1.96 -27.98 5.42
C PRO A 131 -0.57 -27.97 4.73
N ARG A 132 0.30 -28.91 5.11
CA ARG A 132 1.60 -29.09 4.45
C ARG A 132 1.40 -29.52 3.00
N VAL A 133 2.11 -28.89 2.08
CA VAL A 133 2.11 -29.27 0.66
C VAL A 133 2.71 -30.66 0.51
N ASN A 134 1.88 -31.64 0.16
CA ASN A 134 2.29 -33.00 -0.15
C ASN A 134 1.94 -33.29 -1.62
N GLY A 135 2.94 -33.51 -2.48
CA GLY A 135 2.75 -33.86 -3.88
C GLY A 135 3.61 -33.05 -4.85
N LYS A 136 3.66 -33.49 -6.11
CA LYS A 136 4.30 -32.72 -7.19
C LYS A 136 3.35 -31.60 -7.66
N PRO A 137 3.80 -30.34 -7.76
CA PRO A 137 3.02 -29.26 -8.34
C PRO A 137 2.41 -29.61 -9.69
N ARG A 138 1.12 -29.36 -9.85
CA ARG A 138 0.43 -29.44 -11.15
C ARG A 138 0.54 -28.10 -11.87
N VAL A 139 0.39 -28.15 -13.20
CA VAL A 139 0.27 -26.96 -14.03
C VAL A 139 -1.13 -26.90 -14.61
N LEU A 140 -1.93 -25.93 -14.14
CA LEU A 140 -3.25 -25.62 -14.67
C LEU A 140 -3.10 -24.56 -15.74
N ARG A 141 -3.44 -24.88 -16.99
CA ARG A 141 -3.33 -23.93 -18.12
C ARG A 141 -4.63 -23.16 -18.32
N VAL A 142 -4.49 -21.87 -18.61
CA VAL A 142 -5.60 -20.97 -18.95
C VAL A 142 -5.35 -20.46 -20.37
N ALA A 143 -6.15 -20.92 -21.33
CA ALA A 143 -6.12 -20.42 -22.70
C ALA A 143 -6.85 -19.08 -22.81
N GLU A 144 -6.65 -18.35 -23.92
CA GLU A 144 -7.45 -17.15 -24.23
C GLU A 144 -8.96 -17.48 -24.21
N GLY A 145 -9.77 -16.59 -23.63
CA GLY A 145 -11.22 -16.78 -23.46
C GLY A 145 -11.63 -17.70 -22.30
N GLN A 146 -10.69 -18.36 -21.62
CA GLN A 146 -10.97 -19.06 -20.37
C GLN A 146 -10.84 -18.12 -19.17
N ARG A 147 -11.49 -18.47 -18.06
CA ARG A 147 -11.39 -17.72 -16.81
C ARG A 147 -10.18 -18.10 -15.97
N ILE A 148 -9.39 -17.11 -15.56
CA ILE A 148 -8.26 -17.30 -14.64
C ILE A 148 -8.77 -17.80 -13.29
N GLN A 149 -9.84 -17.18 -12.76
CA GLN A 149 -10.39 -17.54 -11.45
C GLN A 149 -10.75 -19.03 -11.38
N LYS A 150 -11.30 -19.60 -12.46
CA LYS A 150 -11.68 -21.02 -12.51
C LYS A 150 -10.49 -21.97 -12.37
N ALA A 151 -9.30 -21.56 -12.81
CA ALA A 151 -8.08 -22.33 -12.60
C ALA A 151 -7.54 -22.14 -11.18
N VAL A 152 -7.60 -20.92 -10.64
CA VAL A 152 -7.24 -20.61 -9.25
C VAL A 152 -8.09 -21.42 -8.26
N ASP A 153 -9.41 -21.49 -8.47
CA ASP A 153 -10.35 -22.25 -7.62
C ASP A 153 -10.07 -23.76 -7.60
N LYS A 154 -9.45 -24.29 -8.67
CA LYS A 154 -9.09 -25.71 -8.80
C LYS A 154 -7.69 -26.05 -8.31
N ALA A 155 -6.87 -25.03 -8.07
CA ALA A 155 -5.49 -25.22 -7.68
C ALA A 155 -5.41 -25.75 -6.25
N ALA A 156 -4.44 -26.61 -6.01
CA ALA A 156 -4.04 -27.02 -4.68
C ALA A 156 -2.77 -26.23 -4.27
N PRO A 157 -2.45 -26.16 -2.97
CA PRO A 157 -1.24 -25.49 -2.53
C PRO A 157 0.02 -25.98 -3.26
N GLY A 158 0.84 -25.05 -3.74
CA GLY A 158 2.05 -25.35 -4.52
C GLY A 158 1.84 -25.55 -6.02
N ASP A 159 0.60 -25.61 -6.53
CA ASP A 159 0.34 -25.67 -7.97
C ASP A 159 0.77 -24.38 -8.69
N MET A 160 0.87 -24.47 -10.02
CA MET A 160 1.03 -23.31 -10.90
C MET A 160 -0.19 -23.15 -11.79
N VAL A 161 -0.72 -21.93 -11.88
CA VAL A 161 -1.66 -21.51 -12.93
C VAL A 161 -0.85 -20.76 -14.00
N LEU A 162 -0.84 -21.28 -15.22
CA LEU A 162 -0.08 -20.76 -16.35
C LEU A 162 -1.02 -20.19 -17.42
N ILE A 163 -0.91 -18.89 -17.67
CA ILE A 163 -1.88 -18.11 -18.45
C ILE A 163 -1.30 -17.79 -19.82
N GLU A 164 -2.03 -18.12 -20.88
CA GLU A 164 -1.67 -17.80 -22.26
C GLU A 164 -1.93 -16.32 -22.59
N PRO A 165 -1.28 -15.76 -23.64
CA PRO A 165 -1.58 -14.41 -24.10
C PRO A 165 -3.07 -14.20 -24.34
N GLY A 166 -3.60 -13.08 -23.85
CA GLY A 166 -5.02 -12.72 -23.93
C GLY A 166 -5.35 -11.50 -23.07
N VAL A 167 -6.53 -10.91 -23.31
CA VAL A 167 -7.10 -9.88 -22.44
C VAL A 167 -8.18 -10.53 -21.57
N TYR A 168 -8.03 -10.41 -20.26
CA TYR A 168 -8.85 -11.04 -19.24
C TYR A 168 -9.56 -9.94 -18.43
N GLU A 169 -10.88 -9.83 -18.60
CA GLU A 169 -11.72 -8.89 -17.83
C GLU A 169 -12.19 -9.56 -16.53
N GLU A 170 -11.26 -9.74 -15.59
CA GLU A 170 -11.49 -10.45 -14.32
C GLU A 170 -10.81 -9.74 -13.15
N ALA A 171 -11.40 -9.88 -11.95
CA ALA A 171 -10.73 -9.62 -10.67
C ALA A 171 -10.44 -10.98 -10.02
N VAL A 172 -9.16 -11.32 -9.90
CA VAL A 172 -8.73 -12.66 -9.47
C VAL A 172 -8.44 -12.65 -7.97
N THR A 173 -9.12 -13.50 -7.22
CA THR A 173 -8.88 -13.69 -5.78
C THR A 173 -8.17 -15.01 -5.53
N VAL A 174 -6.98 -14.93 -4.94
CA VAL A 174 -6.14 -16.08 -4.58
C VAL A 174 -6.18 -16.26 -3.07
N THR A 175 -6.58 -17.46 -2.65
CA THR A 175 -6.62 -17.83 -1.23
C THR A 175 -5.99 -19.19 -0.95
N THR A 176 -5.25 -19.70 -1.93
CA THR A 176 -4.56 -20.98 -1.90
C THR A 176 -3.08 -20.72 -1.68
N ASP A 177 -2.53 -21.23 -0.58
CA ASP A 177 -1.12 -21.05 -0.22
C ASP A 177 -0.20 -21.55 -1.34
N ARG A 178 0.94 -20.90 -1.51
CA ARG A 178 2.07 -21.32 -2.36
C ARG A 178 1.71 -21.45 -3.83
N LEU A 179 0.61 -20.85 -4.26
CA LEU A 179 0.23 -20.80 -5.66
C LEU A 179 1.23 -19.93 -6.43
N VAL A 180 1.62 -20.40 -7.62
CA VAL A 180 2.31 -19.58 -8.61
C VAL A 180 1.31 -19.21 -9.71
N LEU A 181 0.99 -17.93 -9.85
CA LEU A 181 0.15 -17.40 -10.92
C LEU A 181 1.05 -16.71 -11.95
N ARG A 182 1.20 -17.31 -13.14
CA ARG A 182 2.20 -16.88 -14.13
C ARG A 182 1.61 -16.67 -15.51
N GLY A 183 1.89 -15.51 -16.10
CA GLY A 183 1.63 -15.26 -17.53
C GLY A 183 2.75 -15.79 -18.43
N LEU A 184 2.42 -16.17 -19.66
CA LEU A 184 3.41 -16.56 -20.69
C LEU A 184 4.11 -15.38 -21.35
N ASP A 185 3.55 -14.18 -21.29
CA ASP A 185 4.12 -12.96 -21.87
C ASP A 185 3.60 -11.75 -21.09
N ARG A 186 4.50 -11.07 -20.37
CA ARG A 186 4.19 -9.85 -19.59
C ARG A 186 3.34 -8.84 -20.36
N ASN A 187 3.64 -8.65 -21.64
CA ASN A 187 3.05 -7.60 -22.47
C ASN A 187 1.75 -8.05 -23.17
N LYS A 188 1.38 -9.34 -23.09
CA LYS A 188 0.21 -9.88 -23.78
C LYS A 188 -0.75 -10.64 -22.88
N VAL A 189 -0.36 -11.01 -21.66
CA VAL A 189 -1.28 -11.46 -20.62
C VAL A 189 -1.74 -10.22 -19.86
N ILE A 190 -2.93 -9.73 -20.19
CA ILE A 190 -3.45 -8.46 -19.68
C ILE A 190 -4.71 -8.72 -18.87
N LEU A 191 -4.65 -8.45 -17.59
CA LEU A 191 -5.80 -8.30 -16.71
C LEU A 191 -6.32 -6.86 -16.85
N ASP A 192 -7.60 -6.71 -17.21
CA ASP A 192 -8.20 -5.42 -17.53
C ASP A 192 -9.45 -5.17 -16.71
N GLY A 193 -9.35 -4.21 -15.78
CA GLY A 193 -10.43 -3.88 -14.86
C GLY A 193 -11.54 -3.04 -15.45
N GLY A 194 -11.37 -2.48 -16.66
CA GLY A 194 -12.40 -1.67 -17.33
C GLY A 194 -12.89 -0.42 -16.56
N TYR A 195 -12.18 -0.02 -15.50
CA TYR A 195 -12.58 0.94 -14.46
C TYR A 195 -13.83 0.55 -13.68
N THR A 196 -14.15 -0.74 -13.63
CA THR A 196 -15.31 -1.28 -12.91
C THR A 196 -14.90 -2.33 -11.88
N LEU A 197 -13.87 -3.12 -12.16
CA LEU A 197 -13.36 -4.15 -11.27
C LEU A 197 -12.36 -3.59 -10.25
N ASP A 198 -12.34 -4.15 -9.04
CA ASP A 198 -11.59 -3.63 -7.89
C ASP A 198 -10.09 -3.86 -7.99
N ASN A 199 -9.64 -5.11 -8.06
CA ASN A 199 -8.25 -5.50 -8.02
C ASN A 199 -7.92 -6.47 -9.16
N GLY A 200 -6.73 -6.37 -9.74
CA GLY A 200 -6.28 -7.33 -10.76
C GLY A 200 -6.09 -8.73 -10.18
N VAL A 201 -5.10 -8.87 -9.31
CA VAL A 201 -4.92 -10.06 -8.48
C VAL A 201 -4.89 -9.65 -7.01
N LYS A 202 -5.77 -10.24 -6.21
CA LYS A 202 -5.88 -10.05 -4.76
C LYS A 202 -5.54 -11.35 -4.05
N VAL A 203 -4.47 -11.36 -3.27
CA VAL A 203 -4.00 -12.50 -2.48
C VAL A 203 -4.36 -12.24 -1.02
N LEU A 204 -5.23 -13.08 -0.46
CA LEU A 204 -5.76 -12.91 0.91
C LEU A 204 -5.36 -14.10 1.78
N ASP A 205 -4.55 -13.85 2.81
CA ASP A 205 -4.11 -14.82 3.82
C ASP A 205 -3.53 -16.13 3.25
N ALA A 206 -2.95 -16.05 2.06
CA ALA A 206 -2.36 -17.15 1.32
C ALA A 206 -0.83 -16.99 1.23
N ASP A 207 -0.12 -17.79 2.02
CA ASP A 207 1.32 -17.67 2.22
C ASP A 207 2.09 -18.20 1.02
N GLY A 208 3.23 -17.61 0.72
CA GLY A 208 4.14 -18.08 -0.31
C GLY A 208 3.60 -17.91 -1.73
N VAL A 209 2.61 -17.06 -1.97
CA VAL A 209 2.04 -16.85 -3.31
C VAL A 209 2.97 -15.99 -4.17
N ALA A 210 3.23 -16.44 -5.40
CA ALA A 210 3.98 -15.68 -6.39
C ALA A 210 3.06 -15.31 -7.57
N VAL A 211 3.09 -14.03 -7.96
CA VAL A 211 2.42 -13.52 -9.17
C VAL A 211 3.48 -13.01 -10.13
N GLU A 212 3.47 -13.53 -11.36
CA GLU A 212 4.59 -13.40 -12.29
C GLU A 212 4.17 -13.05 -13.73
N ASN A 213 4.93 -12.18 -14.37
CA ASN A 213 4.98 -12.03 -15.84
C ASN A 213 3.64 -11.69 -16.51
N MET A 214 2.95 -10.65 -16.04
CA MET A 214 1.67 -10.19 -16.58
C MET A 214 1.44 -8.70 -16.34
N THR A 215 0.41 -8.16 -17.00
CA THR A 215 -0.01 -6.75 -16.88
C THR A 215 -1.38 -6.67 -16.20
N ALA A 216 -1.57 -5.75 -15.26
CA ALA A 216 -2.87 -5.33 -14.75
C ALA A 216 -3.13 -3.85 -15.11
N ARG A 217 -4.34 -3.51 -15.57
CA ARG A 217 -4.67 -2.12 -15.90
C ARG A 217 -6.12 -1.76 -15.62
N ARG A 218 -6.36 -0.46 -15.42
CA ARG A 218 -7.72 0.12 -15.32
C ARG A 218 -8.57 -0.50 -14.21
N TYR A 219 -7.95 -0.85 -13.08
CA TYR A 219 -8.66 -1.29 -11.90
C TYR A 219 -9.13 -0.09 -11.07
N THR A 220 -10.20 -0.26 -10.30
CA THR A 220 -10.72 0.80 -9.43
C THR A 220 -9.96 0.95 -8.12
N ARG A 221 -9.20 -0.09 -7.73
CA ARG A 221 -8.23 -0.08 -6.64
C ARG A 221 -6.87 -0.51 -7.19
N ASN A 222 -6.43 -1.74 -6.95
CA ASN A 222 -5.02 -2.12 -7.13
C ASN A 222 -4.74 -2.97 -8.36
N GLY A 223 -3.48 -2.97 -8.80
CA GLY A 223 -3.01 -3.90 -9.83
C GLY A 223 -2.82 -5.31 -9.26
N PHE A 224 -1.85 -5.43 -8.34
CA PHE A 224 -1.53 -6.69 -7.67
C PHE A 224 -1.39 -6.44 -6.16
N PHE A 225 -2.14 -7.18 -5.35
CA PHE A 225 -2.34 -6.91 -3.94
C PHE A 225 -2.14 -8.19 -3.11
N TRP A 226 -1.32 -8.09 -2.05
CA TRP A 226 -1.16 -9.10 -1.01
C TRP A 226 -1.50 -8.49 0.36
N THR A 227 -2.27 -9.23 1.17
CA THR A 227 -2.54 -8.85 2.56
C THR A 227 -2.64 -10.05 3.49
N GLY A 228 -2.13 -9.89 4.72
CA GLY A 228 -2.16 -10.91 5.77
C GLY A 228 -1.31 -12.14 5.43
N VAL A 229 -0.23 -11.98 4.64
CA VAL A 229 0.56 -13.12 4.14
C VAL A 229 1.99 -13.14 4.65
N THR A 230 2.51 -14.34 4.90
CA THR A 230 3.95 -14.58 5.02
C THR A 230 4.47 -15.18 3.73
N GLY A 231 5.48 -14.56 3.14
CA GLY A 231 6.04 -14.98 1.87
C GLY A 231 5.22 -14.48 0.68
N TYR A 232 5.69 -13.43 0.01
CA TYR A 232 5.06 -12.95 -1.23
C TYR A 232 6.10 -12.59 -2.29
N ARG A 233 5.73 -12.78 -3.56
CA ARG A 233 6.59 -12.45 -4.70
C ARG A 233 5.78 -11.83 -5.83
N GLY A 234 6.11 -10.59 -6.19
CA GLY A 234 5.71 -9.96 -7.44
C GLY A 234 6.91 -9.84 -8.37
N SER A 235 6.87 -10.45 -9.55
CA SER A 235 8.02 -10.43 -10.47
C SER A 235 7.58 -10.23 -11.93
N TYR A 236 8.24 -9.34 -12.67
CA TYR A 236 7.88 -9.02 -14.06
C TYR A 236 6.43 -8.55 -14.21
N LEU A 237 5.94 -7.74 -13.27
CA LEU A 237 4.59 -7.20 -13.27
C LEU A 237 4.56 -5.84 -13.95
N THR A 238 3.46 -5.54 -14.63
CA THR A 238 3.19 -4.20 -15.16
C THR A 238 1.85 -3.72 -14.65
N THR A 239 1.80 -2.55 -14.03
CA THR A 239 0.54 -1.92 -13.63
C THR A 239 0.37 -0.59 -14.32
N THR A 240 -0.84 -0.32 -14.79
CA THR A 240 -1.18 1.00 -15.33
C THR A 240 -2.56 1.47 -14.94
N ARG A 241 -2.65 2.73 -14.50
CA ARG A 241 -3.93 3.45 -14.31
C ARG A 241 -4.87 2.69 -13.37
N THR A 242 -4.33 2.30 -12.23
CA THR A 242 -5.06 1.72 -11.11
C THR A 242 -5.56 2.87 -10.22
N GLY A 243 -6.63 2.62 -9.47
CA GLY A 243 -7.33 3.67 -8.71
C GLY A 243 -6.77 3.93 -7.32
N ASP A 244 -5.81 3.12 -6.87
CA ASP A 244 -5.17 3.28 -5.57
C ASP A 244 -3.65 2.99 -5.69
N TYR A 245 -3.24 1.73 -5.54
CA TYR A 245 -1.84 1.29 -5.70
C TYR A 245 -1.56 0.53 -7.00
N GLY A 246 -0.30 0.52 -7.40
CA GLY A 246 0.19 -0.35 -8.48
C GLY A 246 0.39 -1.79 -7.98
N VAL A 247 1.54 -2.01 -7.35
CA VAL A 247 1.93 -3.28 -6.70
C VAL A 247 2.00 -3.05 -5.20
N TYR A 248 1.22 -3.82 -4.44
CA TYR A 248 0.84 -3.49 -3.07
C TYR A 248 0.96 -4.70 -2.15
N ALA A 249 1.69 -4.56 -1.04
CA ALA A 249 1.66 -5.48 0.08
C ALA A 249 1.37 -4.73 1.38
N PHE A 250 0.52 -5.32 2.22
CA PHE A 250 0.06 -4.74 3.48
C PHE A 250 -0.06 -5.82 4.55
N ASP A 251 0.29 -5.54 5.80
CA ASP A 251 0.25 -6.54 6.89
C ASP A 251 0.87 -7.89 6.45
N SER A 252 2.04 -7.80 5.81
CA SER A 252 2.65 -8.92 5.12
C SER A 252 4.15 -8.90 5.28
N THR A 253 4.74 -10.09 5.40
CA THR A 253 6.17 -10.25 5.66
C THR A 253 6.86 -11.22 4.69
N ASP A 254 8.19 -11.19 4.68
CA ASP A 254 9.05 -12.08 3.89
C ASP A 254 8.81 -11.92 2.37
N GLY A 255 8.87 -10.67 1.91
CA GLY A 255 8.40 -10.24 0.60
C GLY A 255 9.46 -9.87 -0.41
N ILE A 256 9.12 -9.99 -1.71
CA ILE A 256 9.91 -9.37 -2.77
C ILE A 256 9.06 -8.82 -3.92
N PHE A 257 9.36 -7.59 -4.34
CA PHE A 257 8.94 -7.02 -5.62
C PHE A 257 10.16 -6.78 -6.50
N GLU A 258 10.14 -7.34 -7.72
CA GLU A 258 11.28 -7.20 -8.63
C GLU A 258 10.92 -7.17 -10.12
N HIS A 259 11.80 -6.60 -10.94
CA HIS A 259 11.70 -6.58 -12.42
C HIS A 259 10.39 -5.97 -12.95
N SER A 260 9.74 -5.11 -12.15
CA SER A 260 8.35 -4.69 -12.35
C SER A 260 8.27 -3.22 -12.79
N PHE A 261 7.12 -2.84 -13.35
CA PHE A 261 6.83 -1.48 -13.79
C PHE A 261 5.47 -1.05 -13.24
N ALA A 262 5.40 0.15 -12.66
CA ALA A 262 4.15 0.70 -12.14
C ALA A 262 3.93 2.15 -12.57
N SER A 263 2.72 2.45 -13.05
CA SER A 263 2.40 3.80 -13.52
C SER A 263 0.94 4.21 -13.38
N GLY A 264 0.71 5.50 -13.08
CA GLY A 264 -0.62 6.10 -13.11
C GLY A 264 -1.50 5.76 -11.91
N SER A 265 -0.91 5.38 -10.78
CA SER A 265 -1.59 5.20 -9.50
C SER A 265 -1.71 6.53 -8.74
N PRO A 266 -2.87 6.89 -8.14
CA PRO A 266 -3.00 8.10 -7.32
C PRO A 266 -2.22 8.04 -6.01
N ASP A 267 -2.10 6.87 -5.39
CA ASP A 267 -1.19 6.72 -4.26
C ASP A 267 0.19 6.37 -4.80
N ALA A 268 0.63 5.11 -4.64
CA ALA A 268 1.98 4.71 -5.02
C ALA A 268 2.04 3.73 -6.19
N GLY A 269 3.11 3.82 -6.96
CA GLY A 269 3.48 2.77 -7.91
C GLY A 269 3.79 1.45 -7.18
N TYR A 270 4.58 1.54 -6.13
CA TYR A 270 4.91 0.43 -5.22
C TYR A 270 4.64 0.81 -3.78
N TYR A 271 4.03 -0.10 -3.05
CA TYR A 271 3.75 0.09 -1.63
C TYR A 271 4.03 -1.19 -0.85
N ILE A 272 4.72 -1.02 0.28
CA ILE A 272 4.81 -1.99 1.37
C ILE A 272 4.55 -1.21 2.65
N GLY A 273 3.55 -1.59 3.43
CA GLY A 273 3.10 -0.85 4.61
C GLY A 273 2.56 -1.76 5.71
N GLN A 274 2.41 -1.16 6.89
CA GLN A 274 1.95 -1.82 8.11
C GLN A 274 2.64 -3.16 8.35
N CYS A 275 3.96 -3.16 8.54
CA CYS A 275 4.69 -4.38 8.88
C CYS A 275 5.89 -4.08 9.78
N ASN A 276 6.14 -4.94 10.77
CA ASN A 276 7.32 -4.85 11.63
C ASN A 276 7.63 -6.21 12.32
N PRO A 277 8.74 -6.90 11.99
CA PRO A 277 9.61 -6.61 10.86
C PRO A 277 8.88 -6.91 9.54
N CYS A 278 9.07 -6.05 8.53
CA CYS A 278 8.60 -6.32 7.18
C CYS A 278 9.33 -7.49 6.55
N ASN A 279 10.66 -7.56 6.72
CA ASN A 279 11.50 -8.48 5.96
C ASN A 279 11.08 -8.42 4.48
N ALA A 280 11.37 -7.33 3.78
CA ALA A 280 10.98 -7.23 2.38
C ALA A 280 12.00 -6.49 1.51
N VAL A 281 12.00 -6.80 0.22
CA VAL A 281 12.88 -6.17 -0.77
C VAL A 281 12.07 -5.68 -1.98
N ILE A 282 12.28 -4.42 -2.35
CA ILE A 282 11.91 -3.87 -3.65
C ILE A 282 13.21 -3.64 -4.42
N ARG A 283 13.37 -4.27 -5.59
CA ARG A 283 14.60 -4.13 -6.40
C ARG A 283 14.36 -4.22 -7.90
N ASP A 284 15.18 -3.53 -8.69
CA ASP A 284 15.03 -3.51 -10.16
C ASP A 284 13.59 -3.24 -10.58
N VAL A 285 12.97 -2.23 -9.96
CA VAL A 285 11.64 -1.75 -10.33
C VAL A 285 11.71 -0.38 -10.97
N PHE A 286 10.68 -0.08 -11.76
CA PHE A 286 10.51 1.21 -12.40
C PHE A 286 9.14 1.79 -12.03
N ALA A 287 9.10 3.00 -11.49
CA ALA A 287 7.87 3.70 -11.14
C ALA A 287 7.81 5.09 -11.80
N GLU A 288 6.75 5.33 -12.58
CA GLU A 288 6.53 6.65 -13.18
C GLU A 288 5.08 7.10 -13.21
N TRP A 289 4.85 8.40 -13.24
CA TRP A 289 3.51 8.99 -13.41
C TRP A 289 2.52 8.63 -12.29
N ASN A 290 3.01 8.28 -11.10
CA ASN A 290 2.19 8.04 -9.92
C ASN A 290 2.08 9.30 -9.05
N GLY A 291 1.23 9.26 -8.02
CA GLY A 291 1.30 10.19 -6.91
C GLY A 291 2.67 10.09 -6.26
N LEU A 292 2.97 8.92 -5.71
CA LEU A 292 4.26 8.56 -5.12
C LEU A 292 4.91 7.46 -5.97
N GLY A 293 6.22 7.53 -6.16
CA GLY A 293 6.97 6.40 -6.72
C GLY A 293 6.86 5.20 -5.77
N TYR A 294 7.37 5.39 -4.56
CA TYR A 294 7.26 4.47 -3.42
C TYR A 294 6.60 5.17 -2.23
N SER A 295 5.71 4.46 -1.56
CA SER A 295 5.14 4.81 -0.26
C SER A 295 5.31 3.65 0.72
N GLY A 296 5.63 3.99 1.97
CA GLY A 296 6.08 3.04 2.98
C GLY A 296 5.48 3.26 4.35
N THR A 297 4.17 3.56 4.41
CA THR A 297 3.52 3.92 5.67
C THR A 297 3.73 2.82 6.73
N ASN A 298 4.33 3.20 7.86
CA ASN A 298 4.57 2.31 9.00
C ASN A 298 5.25 0.96 8.65
N ALA A 299 6.09 0.95 7.61
CA ALA A 299 6.84 -0.22 7.17
C ALA A 299 8.26 -0.23 7.77
N SER A 300 8.50 -1.14 8.70
CA SER A 300 9.71 -1.15 9.51
C SER A 300 10.40 -2.51 9.54
N GLY A 301 11.72 -2.50 9.73
CA GLY A 301 12.52 -3.71 9.99
C GLY A 301 12.82 -4.55 8.74
N ASN A 302 14.11 -4.63 8.40
CA ASN A 302 14.66 -5.40 7.27
C ASN A 302 13.92 -5.12 5.94
N LEU A 303 13.58 -3.86 5.71
CA LEU A 303 13.00 -3.39 4.47
C LEU A 303 14.07 -2.72 3.60
N TYR A 304 14.18 -3.15 2.35
CA TYR A 304 15.18 -2.66 1.40
C TYR A 304 14.50 -2.19 0.12
N VAL A 305 14.67 -0.93 -0.25
CA VAL A 305 14.27 -0.37 -1.54
C VAL A 305 15.54 0.01 -2.29
N ILE A 306 15.93 -0.83 -3.25
CA ILE A 306 17.27 -0.77 -3.86
C ILE A 306 17.25 -0.87 -5.38
N ASP A 307 18.32 -0.42 -6.03
CA ASP A 307 18.60 -0.65 -7.46
C ASP A 307 17.40 -0.36 -8.38
N SER A 308 16.64 0.70 -8.09
CA SER A 308 15.36 0.99 -8.74
C SER A 308 15.29 2.41 -9.29
N VAL A 309 14.36 2.63 -10.23
CA VAL A 309 14.18 3.92 -10.92
C VAL A 309 12.83 4.55 -10.57
N TRP A 310 12.86 5.80 -10.12
CA TRP A 310 11.70 6.55 -9.65
C TRP A 310 11.65 7.90 -10.36
N THR A 311 10.74 8.07 -11.32
CA THR A 311 10.74 9.29 -12.16
C THR A 311 9.35 9.82 -12.50
N LYS A 312 9.20 11.12 -12.70
CA LYS A 312 7.94 11.74 -13.18
C LYS A 312 6.72 11.38 -12.35
N ASN A 313 6.91 11.06 -11.08
CA ASN A 313 5.86 10.99 -10.08
C ASN A 313 5.65 12.40 -9.49
N ARG A 314 4.71 12.58 -8.57
CA ARG A 314 4.69 13.83 -7.79
C ARG A 314 5.80 13.87 -6.76
N ALA A 315 6.05 12.74 -6.10
CA ALA A 315 7.21 12.56 -5.24
C ALA A 315 7.86 11.22 -5.54
N GLY A 316 9.18 11.12 -5.34
CA GLY A 316 9.92 9.89 -5.60
C GLY A 316 9.66 8.81 -4.55
N ILE A 317 10.53 8.74 -3.54
CA ILE A 317 10.52 7.71 -2.50
C ILE A 317 10.11 8.37 -1.18
N VAL A 318 9.04 7.88 -0.56
CA VAL A 318 8.51 8.46 0.68
C VAL A 318 8.23 7.36 1.71
N PRO A 319 9.22 6.93 2.52
CA PRO A 319 8.95 6.27 3.78
C PRO A 319 8.28 7.26 4.74
N ASN A 320 7.14 6.87 5.32
CA ASN A 320 6.38 7.78 6.16
C ASN A 320 5.73 7.11 7.37
N SER A 321 5.55 7.89 8.43
CA SER A 321 4.70 7.49 9.57
C SER A 321 3.30 8.09 9.40
N GLY A 322 2.25 7.37 9.79
CA GLY A 322 0.89 7.90 9.74
C GLY A 322 -0.04 7.23 10.73
N ASP A 323 -1.09 7.95 11.12
CA ASP A 323 -2.09 7.45 12.07
C ASP A 323 -3.16 6.59 11.39
N GLY A 324 -3.19 6.57 10.06
CA GLY A 324 -4.17 5.83 9.26
C GLY A 324 -3.92 4.32 9.15
N GLU A 325 -2.86 3.81 9.78
CA GLU A 325 -2.41 2.42 9.75
C GLU A 325 -1.76 2.04 11.10
N LEU A 326 -1.70 0.75 11.42
CA LEU A 326 -1.01 0.25 12.60
C LEU A 326 0.51 0.37 12.47
N LEU A 327 1.22 0.08 13.57
CA LEU A 327 2.69 -0.06 13.64
C LEU A 327 3.48 1.23 13.39
N ALA A 328 2.85 2.39 13.51
CA ALA A 328 3.56 3.67 13.58
C ALA A 328 4.50 3.72 14.81
N PRO A 329 5.64 4.44 14.72
CA PRO A 329 6.15 5.11 13.53
C PRO A 329 6.86 4.14 12.56
N GLN A 330 7.07 4.58 11.31
CA GLN A 330 7.98 3.92 10.36
C GLN A 330 9.43 4.07 10.83
N HIS A 331 10.20 2.97 10.77
CA HIS A 331 11.62 2.99 11.12
C HIS A 331 12.49 1.85 10.52
N ASP A 332 13.82 2.00 10.61
CA ASP A 332 14.82 0.95 10.31
C ASP A 332 14.71 0.30 8.92
N ALA A 333 14.50 1.12 7.87
CA ALA A 333 14.54 0.69 6.47
C ALA A 333 15.77 1.23 5.72
N VAL A 334 16.12 0.60 4.60
CA VAL A 334 17.26 0.95 3.76
C VAL A 334 16.80 1.35 2.37
N PHE A 335 17.23 2.54 1.92
CA PHE A 335 17.00 3.07 0.59
C PHE A 335 18.35 3.29 -0.08
N ALA A 336 18.74 2.41 -1.00
CA ALA A 336 20.10 2.44 -1.55
C ALA A 336 20.22 2.14 -3.04
N GLY A 337 21.16 2.79 -3.73
CA GLY A 337 21.41 2.50 -5.15
C GLY A 337 20.27 2.93 -6.08
N ASN A 338 19.36 3.80 -5.64
CA ASN A 338 18.23 4.22 -6.46
C ASN A 338 18.58 5.40 -7.37
N LEU A 339 17.99 5.41 -8.56
CA LEU A 339 17.99 6.54 -9.48
C LEU A 339 16.65 7.27 -9.39
N VAL A 340 16.65 8.47 -8.83
CA VAL A 340 15.45 9.27 -8.57
C VAL A 340 15.53 10.56 -9.38
N ILE A 341 14.64 10.75 -10.36
CA ILE A 341 14.81 11.83 -11.35
C ILE A 341 13.48 12.53 -11.64
N ASP A 342 13.44 13.86 -11.56
CA ASP A 342 12.34 14.67 -12.08
C ASP A 342 10.96 14.21 -11.56
N ASN A 343 10.84 14.03 -10.24
CA ASN A 343 9.55 13.73 -9.61
C ASN A 343 8.82 15.04 -9.30
N ASN A 344 8.46 15.77 -10.37
CA ASN A 344 7.82 17.09 -10.31
C ASN A 344 6.48 17.12 -11.07
N ASN A 345 5.88 15.96 -11.32
CA ASN A 345 4.83 15.85 -12.33
C ASN A 345 3.44 16.18 -11.77
N ASP A 346 2.99 17.42 -11.95
CA ASP A 346 1.67 17.91 -11.55
C ASP A 346 0.49 17.31 -12.34
N LYS A 347 0.76 16.56 -13.41
CA LYS A 347 -0.27 15.96 -14.30
C LYS A 347 -0.68 14.56 -13.88
N THR A 348 -0.10 14.03 -12.81
CA THR A 348 -0.40 12.69 -12.33
C THR A 348 -1.63 12.69 -11.43
N PRO A 349 -2.31 11.53 -11.32
CA PRO A 349 -3.21 11.28 -10.20
C PRO A 349 -2.46 11.32 -8.88
N ALA A 350 -3.16 11.75 -7.83
CA ALA A 350 -2.62 11.91 -6.49
C ALA A 350 -3.71 11.77 -5.42
N ILE A 351 -3.41 11.08 -4.32
CA ILE A 351 -4.09 11.28 -3.04
C ILE A 351 -3.55 12.52 -2.32
N ASP A 352 -4.20 12.98 -1.26
CA ASP A 352 -3.80 14.20 -0.53
C ASP A 352 -2.37 14.12 0.02
N ALA A 353 -1.95 12.95 0.55
CA ALA A 353 -0.58 12.75 1.00
C ALA A 353 0.45 12.86 -0.14
N ALA A 354 0.12 12.36 -1.33
CA ALA A 354 0.95 12.48 -2.52
C ALA A 354 1.00 13.91 -3.06
N VAL A 355 -0.10 14.67 -2.91
CA VAL A 355 -0.12 16.11 -3.18
C VAL A 355 0.83 16.83 -2.22
N LEU A 356 0.75 16.56 -0.92
CA LEU A 356 1.63 17.16 0.09
C LEU A 356 3.12 16.89 -0.20
N GLY A 357 3.46 15.65 -0.55
CA GLY A 357 4.84 15.25 -0.86
C GLY A 357 5.40 15.77 -2.18
N SER A 358 4.59 16.44 -3.02
CA SER A 358 4.95 16.83 -4.39
C SER A 358 6.28 17.59 -4.45
N TYR A 359 7.01 17.38 -5.55
CA TYR A 359 8.26 18.06 -5.94
C TYR A 359 9.53 17.62 -5.21
N ASN A 360 9.45 16.54 -4.42
CA ASN A 360 10.60 16.02 -3.68
C ASN A 360 11.12 14.70 -4.26
N GLY A 361 12.42 14.45 -4.08
CA GLY A 361 13.09 13.23 -4.49
C GLY A 361 12.86 12.09 -3.50
N ILE A 362 13.64 12.07 -2.41
CA ILE A 362 13.54 11.09 -1.32
C ILE A 362 13.25 11.84 -0.02
N ILE A 363 12.11 11.57 0.61
CA ILE A 363 11.72 12.22 1.86
C ILE A 363 11.42 11.19 2.94
N ALA A 364 12.18 11.22 4.03
CA ALA A 364 11.82 10.57 5.28
C ALA A 364 10.77 11.43 6.00
N ALA A 365 9.49 11.09 5.83
CA ALA A 365 8.34 11.86 6.30
C ALA A 365 7.82 11.35 7.66
N GLY A 366 8.23 11.95 8.77
CA GLY A 366 7.97 11.43 10.12
C GLY A 366 8.62 10.07 10.40
N ALA A 367 9.58 9.68 9.56
CA ALA A 367 10.22 8.38 9.49
C ALA A 367 11.52 8.36 10.30
N ASN A 368 11.90 7.21 10.88
CA ASN A 368 12.99 7.16 11.85
C ASN A 368 14.06 6.10 11.57
N GLY A 369 15.33 6.34 11.93
CA GLY A 369 16.34 5.27 11.88
C GLY A 369 16.66 4.71 10.50
N ASN A 370 16.25 5.37 9.42
CA ASN A 370 16.45 4.86 8.07
C ASN A 370 17.87 5.13 7.57
N LEU A 371 18.40 4.22 6.75
CA LEU A 371 19.64 4.43 6.00
C LEU A 371 19.30 4.80 4.55
N ILE A 372 19.64 6.01 4.15
CA ILE A 372 19.46 6.53 2.79
C ILE A 372 20.85 6.76 2.20
N THR A 373 21.30 5.83 1.36
CA THR A 373 22.71 5.78 0.94
C THR A 373 22.92 5.46 -0.52
N LYS A 374 23.99 5.97 -1.15
CA LYS A 374 24.36 5.63 -2.54
C LYS A 374 23.22 5.84 -3.55
N ASN A 375 22.35 6.81 -3.33
CA ASN A 375 21.31 7.17 -4.29
C ASN A 375 21.81 8.30 -5.21
N ARG A 376 21.37 8.29 -6.46
CA ARG A 376 21.57 9.39 -7.41
C ARG A 376 20.23 10.09 -7.61
N VAL A 377 20.14 11.35 -7.17
CA VAL A 377 18.89 12.12 -7.11
C VAL A 377 19.04 13.42 -7.89
N ILE A 378 18.20 13.63 -8.90
CA ILE A 378 18.41 14.66 -9.92
C ILE A 378 17.13 15.44 -10.21
N ASP A 379 17.25 16.77 -10.26
CA ASP A 379 16.26 17.72 -10.77
C ASP A 379 14.90 17.65 -10.06
N HIS A 380 14.86 17.94 -8.75
CA HIS A 380 13.61 18.08 -7.97
C HIS A 380 13.33 19.55 -7.69
N GLU A 381 12.11 20.02 -7.93
CA GLU A 381 11.78 21.44 -7.76
C GLU A 381 11.98 21.89 -6.30
N TYR A 382 11.82 20.98 -5.33
CA TYR A 382 12.04 21.25 -3.91
C TYR A 382 13.32 20.60 -3.37
N VAL A 383 13.18 19.57 -2.53
CA VAL A 383 14.31 18.92 -1.86
C VAL A 383 14.62 17.62 -2.59
N GLY A 384 15.89 17.45 -2.95
CA GLY A 384 16.39 16.20 -3.52
C GLY A 384 16.28 15.07 -2.50
N ILE A 385 17.00 15.17 -1.38
CA ILE A 385 16.91 14.22 -0.26
C ILE A 385 16.71 14.96 1.07
N GLY A 386 15.77 14.52 1.90
CA GLY A 386 15.59 15.13 3.20
C GLY A 386 14.78 14.37 4.25
N ALA A 387 14.83 14.91 5.47
CA ALA A 387 14.01 14.49 6.62
C ALA A 387 13.01 15.60 6.97
N LEU A 388 11.73 15.30 6.88
CA LEU A 388 10.64 16.25 7.15
C LEU A 388 9.64 15.62 8.11
N PRO A 389 9.03 16.36 9.05
CA PRO A 389 7.92 15.83 9.81
C PRO A 389 6.75 15.49 8.90
N ASN A 390 5.92 14.52 9.30
CA ASN A 390 4.66 14.22 8.63
C ASN A 390 3.49 14.68 9.50
N PRO A 391 2.77 15.75 9.12
CA PRO A 391 1.57 16.18 9.82
C PRO A 391 0.41 15.24 9.51
N ASP A 392 -0.12 14.59 10.54
CA ASP A 392 -1.36 13.83 10.53
C ASP A 392 -2.15 14.18 11.81
N LYS A 393 -3.09 13.34 12.28
CA LYS A 393 -3.70 13.46 13.61
C LYS A 393 -2.60 13.61 14.69
N THR A 394 -1.52 12.86 14.54
CA THR A 394 -0.27 12.99 15.26
C THR A 394 0.76 13.73 14.40
N PHE A 395 1.53 14.62 15.02
CA PHE A 395 2.68 15.24 14.36
C PHE A 395 3.89 14.32 14.46
N TRP A 396 4.17 13.57 13.40
CA TRP A 396 5.28 12.61 13.37
C TRP A 396 6.60 13.32 13.03
N SER A 397 7.54 13.35 13.96
CA SER A 397 8.88 13.91 13.73
C SER A 397 9.80 12.87 13.08
N SER A 398 10.71 13.31 12.22
CA SER A 398 11.72 12.44 11.59
C SER A 398 13.03 12.46 12.35
N ASN A 399 13.45 11.34 12.91
CA ASN A 399 14.63 11.27 13.79
C ASN A 399 15.57 10.14 13.37
N ASP A 400 16.83 10.19 13.82
CA ASP A 400 17.78 9.07 13.71
C ASP A 400 18.08 8.60 12.26
N ASN A 401 17.69 9.36 11.23
CA ASN A 401 17.94 8.97 9.84
C ASN A 401 19.39 9.29 9.43
N THR A 402 19.99 8.38 8.68
CA THR A 402 21.37 8.47 8.19
C THR A 402 21.39 8.66 6.68
N PHE A 403 21.95 9.78 6.22
CA PHE A 403 22.04 10.16 4.81
C PHE A 403 23.50 10.15 4.35
N THR A 404 23.93 9.13 3.62
CA THR A 404 25.37 8.95 3.31
C THR A 404 25.66 8.62 1.86
N ASP A 405 26.80 9.09 1.33
CA ASP A 405 27.32 8.67 0.02
C ASP A 405 26.33 8.85 -1.15
N ASN A 406 25.35 9.75 -1.02
CA ASN A 406 24.40 10.07 -2.09
C ASN A 406 25.02 11.12 -3.03
N VAL A 407 24.54 11.15 -4.27
CA VAL A 407 24.81 12.28 -5.16
C VAL A 407 23.49 12.94 -5.53
N VAL A 408 23.37 14.22 -5.18
CA VAL A 408 22.13 14.99 -5.31
C VAL A 408 22.41 16.29 -6.06
N GLU A 409 21.69 16.52 -7.15
CA GLU A 409 22.01 17.58 -8.10
C GLU A 409 20.75 18.26 -8.64
N GLY A 410 20.82 19.56 -8.87
CA GLY A 410 19.80 20.32 -9.61
C GLY A 410 18.50 20.55 -8.83
N SER A 411 18.49 20.39 -7.51
CA SER A 411 17.27 20.61 -6.73
C SER A 411 17.01 22.10 -6.48
N GLY A 412 15.76 22.55 -6.58
CA GLY A 412 15.41 23.97 -6.54
C GLY A 412 15.50 24.61 -5.15
N LEU A 413 14.97 23.96 -4.11
CA LEU A 413 15.01 24.50 -2.75
C LEU A 413 16.34 24.18 -2.04
N ALA A 414 16.75 22.92 -2.11
CA ALA A 414 18.04 22.41 -1.64
C ALA A 414 18.25 20.98 -2.15
N ASP A 415 19.49 20.60 -2.46
CA ASP A 415 19.80 19.20 -2.76
C ASP A 415 19.60 18.33 -1.50
N LEU A 416 20.16 18.77 -0.37
CA LEU A 416 19.97 18.12 0.93
C LEU A 416 19.21 19.03 1.90
N GLY A 417 18.22 18.52 2.60
CA GLY A 417 17.44 19.34 3.52
C GLY A 417 16.83 18.64 4.71
N THR A 418 16.63 19.36 5.81
CA THR A 418 15.84 18.88 6.94
C THR A 418 15.03 20.00 7.62
N LEU A 419 13.81 19.66 8.04
CA LEU A 419 12.91 20.50 8.86
C LEU A 419 13.09 20.25 10.38
N GLY A 420 14.21 19.64 10.77
CA GLY A 420 14.52 19.31 12.16
C GLY A 420 14.32 17.84 12.47
N GLY A 421 14.03 17.55 13.74
CA GLY A 421 14.08 16.20 14.29
C GLY A 421 15.46 15.83 14.82
N ASP A 422 15.46 14.97 15.82
CA ASP A 422 16.64 14.64 16.59
C ASP A 422 17.49 13.61 15.87
N ARG A 423 18.79 13.75 15.98
CA ARG A 423 19.77 12.72 15.62
C ARG A 423 19.78 12.28 14.14
N ASN A 424 19.19 13.05 13.23
CA ASN A 424 19.48 12.88 11.79
C ASN A 424 20.95 13.25 11.50
N CYS A 425 21.61 12.54 10.58
CA CYS A 425 23.00 12.83 10.22
C CYS A 425 23.28 12.68 8.72
N PHE A 426 24.26 13.44 8.23
CA PHE A 426 24.68 13.51 6.83
C PHE A 426 26.20 13.38 6.75
N ALA A 427 26.72 12.54 5.84
CA ALA A 427 28.15 12.42 5.59
C ALA A 427 28.48 11.82 4.20
N GLY A 428 29.51 12.35 3.54
CA GLY A 428 30.03 11.75 2.29
C GLY A 428 29.15 11.98 1.06
N ASN A 429 28.13 12.84 1.16
CA ASN A 429 27.26 13.15 0.04
C ASN A 429 27.94 14.16 -0.91
N THR A 430 27.64 14.05 -2.19
CA THR A 430 27.99 15.06 -3.21
C THR A 430 26.73 15.88 -3.52
N PHE A 431 26.77 17.19 -3.27
CA PHE A 431 25.64 18.10 -3.45
C PHE A 431 26.12 19.54 -3.68
N GLU A 432 25.28 20.39 -4.29
CA GLU A 432 25.59 21.81 -4.50
C GLU A 432 25.00 22.70 -3.41
N THR A 433 23.78 22.38 -2.96
CA THR A 433 23.03 23.20 -2.00
C THR A 433 22.51 22.37 -0.83
N SER A 434 22.51 22.94 0.37
CA SER A 434 21.90 22.30 1.53
C SER A 434 21.17 23.28 2.43
N ARG A 435 20.18 22.78 3.16
CA ARG A 435 19.44 23.53 4.19
C ARG A 435 19.29 22.71 5.48
N PRO A 436 19.97 23.08 6.57
CA PRO A 436 20.86 24.25 6.73
C PRO A 436 22.08 24.20 5.80
N ALA A 437 22.68 25.37 5.54
CA ALA A 437 23.94 25.44 4.81
C ALA A 437 25.03 24.63 5.54
N ASN A 438 25.91 23.96 4.78
CA ASN A 438 26.93 23.06 5.30
C ASN A 438 26.34 21.91 6.14
N ILE A 439 25.27 21.27 5.66
CA ILE A 439 24.47 20.31 6.43
C ILE A 439 25.30 19.18 7.05
N GLU A 440 26.37 18.70 6.40
CA GLU A 440 27.25 17.66 6.96
C GLU A 440 28.14 18.14 8.12
N GLN A 441 28.39 19.44 8.24
CA GLN A 441 29.08 20.01 9.41
C GLN A 441 28.11 20.24 10.56
N VAL A 442 26.87 20.56 10.21
CA VAL A 442 25.79 20.84 11.15
C VAL A 442 25.20 19.56 11.74
N TYR A 443 25.07 18.52 10.93
CA TYR A 443 24.51 17.21 11.30
C TYR A 443 25.50 16.10 10.91
N PRO A 444 26.71 16.04 11.47
CA PRO A 444 27.71 15.06 11.06
C PRO A 444 27.36 13.65 11.52
N CYS A 445 27.62 12.64 10.69
CA CYS A 445 27.64 11.24 11.15
C CYS A 445 28.98 10.89 11.84
N PRO A 446 29.03 9.97 12.84
CA PRO A 446 27.90 9.34 13.54
C PRO A 446 27.33 10.20 14.69
N ASN A 447 27.94 11.37 14.96
CA ASN A 447 27.61 12.22 16.10
C ASN A 447 26.55 13.25 15.75
N ALA A 448 25.32 12.78 15.58
CA ALA A 448 24.21 13.66 15.29
C ALA A 448 23.94 14.62 16.46
N VAL A 449 23.77 15.91 16.16
CA VAL A 449 23.57 16.98 17.16
C VAL A 449 22.14 17.54 17.07
N PRO A 450 21.61 18.15 18.15
CA PRO A 450 20.31 18.81 18.12
C PRO A 450 20.21 19.87 17.02
N ALA A 451 19.02 20.00 16.43
CA ALA A 451 18.79 20.83 15.26
C ALA A 451 19.15 22.32 15.47
N PRO A 452 19.87 22.99 14.55
CA PRO A 452 20.14 24.42 14.63
C PRO A 452 18.93 25.27 14.19
N GLN A 453 19.10 26.60 14.25
CA GLN A 453 18.05 27.60 14.01
C GLN A 453 17.70 27.84 12.53
N ASP A 454 18.57 27.48 11.57
CA ASP A 454 18.39 27.75 10.12
C ASP A 454 17.87 26.51 9.36
N GLN A 455 16.70 26.03 9.76
CA GLN A 455 16.06 24.85 9.17
C GLN A 455 15.40 25.19 7.82
N LEU A 456 14.96 24.17 7.09
CA LEU A 456 14.07 24.37 5.94
C LEU A 456 12.89 25.29 6.34
N PRO A 457 12.44 26.22 5.48
CA PRO A 457 11.21 26.93 5.75
C PRO A 457 10.01 25.96 5.59
N PRO A 458 8.97 26.03 6.44
CA PRO A 458 7.80 25.18 6.29
C PRO A 458 6.93 25.58 5.07
N ASP A 459 7.01 26.84 4.64
CA ASP A 459 6.11 27.41 3.62
C ASP A 459 6.04 26.64 2.30
N PRO A 460 7.14 26.17 1.67
CA PRO A 460 7.05 25.39 0.44
C PRO A 460 6.25 24.09 0.61
N PHE A 461 6.38 23.43 1.77
CA PHE A 461 5.69 22.18 2.07
C PHE A 461 4.21 22.39 2.36
N LEU A 462 3.86 23.55 2.92
CA LEU A 462 2.48 23.94 3.21
C LEU A 462 1.82 24.72 2.06
N ALA A 463 2.57 25.04 1.00
CA ALA A 463 2.06 25.79 -0.13
C ALA A 463 1.01 24.99 -0.90
N ASP A 464 0.00 25.70 -1.43
CA ASP A 464 -0.99 25.12 -2.32
C ASP A 464 -0.30 24.47 -3.52
N LYS A 465 -0.59 23.18 -3.72
CA LYS A 465 -0.06 22.37 -4.82
C LYS A 465 -1.11 22.21 -5.91
N PRO A 466 -0.69 21.94 -7.15
CA PRO A 466 -1.63 21.57 -8.20
C PRO A 466 -2.53 20.39 -7.75
N PRO A 467 -3.83 20.45 -8.01
CA PRO A 467 -4.75 19.41 -7.58
C PRO A 467 -4.49 18.09 -8.32
N SER A 468 -5.03 17.01 -7.78
CA SER A 468 -5.01 15.68 -8.39
C SER A 468 -5.69 15.65 -9.77
N VAL A 469 -5.14 14.86 -10.70
CA VAL A 469 -5.81 14.50 -11.96
C VAL A 469 -6.50 13.16 -11.78
N ASP A 470 -7.79 13.04 -12.16
CA ASP A 470 -8.49 11.75 -12.12
C ASP A 470 -7.71 10.67 -12.91
N TYR A 471 -7.32 9.59 -12.24
CA TYR A 471 -6.53 8.49 -12.84
C TYR A 471 -7.21 7.87 -14.07
N ARG A 472 -8.56 7.92 -14.13
CA ARG A 472 -9.37 7.47 -15.28
C ARG A 472 -9.29 8.41 -16.48
N LYS A 473 -8.74 9.61 -16.31
CA LYS A 473 -8.59 10.63 -17.37
C LYS A 473 -7.14 11.05 -17.60
N ALA A 474 -6.24 10.80 -16.64
CA ALA A 474 -4.82 11.11 -16.75
C ALA A 474 -4.23 10.53 -18.04
N LYS A 475 -3.54 11.37 -18.81
CA LYS A 475 -2.86 11.00 -20.05
C LYS A 475 -1.46 10.47 -19.72
N THR A 476 -1.39 9.21 -19.29
CA THR A 476 -0.11 8.56 -19.01
C THR A 476 0.56 8.08 -20.29
N PRO A 477 1.91 8.00 -20.32
CA PRO A 477 2.62 7.32 -21.39
C PRO A 477 2.11 5.89 -21.56
N LYS A 478 2.11 5.41 -22.81
CA LYS A 478 1.91 3.99 -23.04
C LYS A 478 3.13 3.26 -22.47
N PRO A 479 2.96 2.20 -21.68
CA PRO A 479 4.10 1.43 -21.20
C PRO A 479 4.97 0.99 -22.37
N PRO A 480 6.30 1.12 -22.24
CA PRO A 480 7.20 0.56 -23.23
C PRO A 480 7.01 -0.96 -23.31
N LYS A 481 7.52 -1.57 -24.38
CA LYS A 481 7.62 -3.04 -24.42
C LYS A 481 8.68 -3.46 -23.42
N LEU A 482 8.25 -3.99 -22.29
CA LEU A 482 9.14 -4.33 -21.18
C LEU A 482 9.67 -5.76 -21.32
N PRO A 483 10.90 -6.03 -20.88
CA PRO A 483 11.39 -7.40 -20.73
C PRO A 483 10.43 -8.21 -19.85
N GLY A 484 10.12 -9.42 -20.31
CA GLY A 484 9.35 -10.40 -19.54
C GLY A 484 10.27 -11.47 -18.95
N MET A 485 9.68 -12.34 -18.14
CA MET A 485 10.34 -13.51 -17.59
C MET A 485 10.96 -14.37 -18.70
N ARG A 486 12.18 -14.88 -18.49
CA ARG A 486 12.83 -15.77 -19.45
C ARG A 486 12.20 -17.16 -19.45
N ASN A 487 11.76 -17.63 -20.62
CA ASN A 487 11.19 -18.97 -20.83
C ASN A 487 10.06 -19.34 -19.85
N PRO A 488 9.00 -18.53 -19.71
CA PRO A 488 8.01 -18.67 -18.64
C PRO A 488 7.28 -20.02 -18.66
N ALA A 489 7.12 -20.64 -19.84
CA ALA A 489 6.53 -21.96 -20.01
C ALA A 489 7.38 -23.11 -19.44
N LYS A 490 8.70 -22.94 -19.35
CA LYS A 490 9.66 -23.99 -18.95
C LYS A 490 10.34 -23.69 -17.62
N ALA A 491 10.38 -22.43 -17.20
CA ALA A 491 10.97 -22.04 -15.93
C ALA A 491 10.25 -22.76 -14.78
N ARG A 492 11.02 -23.25 -13.80
CA ARG A 492 10.45 -23.94 -12.64
C ARG A 492 9.52 -22.98 -11.87
N PRO A 493 8.31 -23.39 -11.47
CA PRO A 493 7.49 -22.59 -10.56
C PRO A 493 8.21 -22.44 -9.22
N ARG A 494 8.30 -21.21 -8.71
CA ARG A 494 8.85 -20.91 -7.40
C ARG A 494 7.82 -20.11 -6.60
N SER A 495 7.17 -20.77 -5.65
CA SER A 495 6.41 -20.11 -4.60
C SER A 495 7.33 -19.19 -3.77
N ALA A 496 6.78 -18.20 -3.10
CA ALA A 496 7.51 -17.25 -2.25
C ALA A 496 7.76 -17.79 -0.83
N VAL A 497 8.24 -19.03 -0.72
CA VAL A 497 8.54 -19.68 0.58
C VAL A 497 10.03 -19.67 0.91
N ASP A 498 10.83 -19.22 -0.04
CA ASP A 498 12.29 -19.23 -0.03
C ASP A 498 12.86 -17.80 -0.19
N ILE A 499 12.10 -16.80 0.27
CA ILE A 499 12.54 -15.40 0.26
C ILE A 499 13.59 -15.23 1.35
N VAL A 500 14.85 -15.37 0.97
CA VAL A 500 15.99 -15.05 1.82
C VAL A 500 16.37 -13.61 1.59
N ILE A 501 16.20 -12.79 2.63
CA ILE A 501 16.56 -11.37 2.59
C ILE A 501 17.95 -11.25 3.18
N ALA A 502 18.92 -11.42 2.29
CA ALA A 502 20.32 -11.17 2.54
C ALA A 502 20.74 -10.09 1.54
N VAL A 503 20.46 -8.84 1.88
CA VAL A 503 20.92 -7.69 1.11
C VAL A 503 22.24 -7.23 1.70
N ASP A 504 23.30 -7.35 0.92
CA ASP A 504 24.59 -6.74 1.21
C ASP A 504 24.55 -5.29 0.73
N VAL A 505 24.27 -4.35 1.65
CA VAL A 505 24.17 -2.91 1.35
C VAL A 505 25.53 -2.35 0.89
N ASP A 506 26.64 -2.95 1.31
CA ASP A 506 27.97 -2.52 0.89
C ASP A 506 28.21 -2.85 -0.59
N ALA A 507 27.61 -3.92 -1.09
CA ALA A 507 27.66 -4.33 -2.50
C ALA A 507 26.72 -3.53 -3.43
N VAL A 508 25.77 -2.76 -2.88
CA VAL A 508 24.92 -1.85 -3.68
C VAL A 508 25.79 -0.72 -4.24
N GLU A 509 25.64 -0.43 -5.53
CA GLU A 509 26.41 0.59 -6.24
C GLU A 509 25.60 1.88 -6.41
N LEU A 510 26.29 3.02 -6.30
CA LEU A 510 25.72 4.32 -6.67
C LEU A 510 25.47 4.35 -8.20
N PRO A 511 24.27 4.71 -8.68
CA PRO A 511 24.00 4.80 -10.12
C PRO A 511 24.94 5.78 -10.84
N ASP A 512 25.63 5.28 -11.87
CA ASP A 512 26.60 6.03 -12.65
C ASP A 512 25.98 6.78 -13.85
N GLU A 513 26.81 7.53 -14.58
CA GLU A 513 26.39 8.21 -15.83
C GLU A 513 25.84 7.24 -16.88
N ASN A 514 26.26 5.96 -16.88
CA ASN A 514 25.69 4.96 -17.79
C ASN A 514 24.27 4.59 -17.39
N ALA A 515 23.95 4.50 -16.10
CA ALA A 515 22.59 4.31 -15.60
C ALA A 515 21.69 5.46 -16.07
N ILE A 516 22.15 6.71 -15.93
CA ILE A 516 21.44 7.90 -16.44
C ILE A 516 21.26 7.83 -17.97
N ALA A 517 22.30 7.46 -18.71
CA ALA A 517 22.23 7.35 -20.17
C ALA A 517 21.33 6.18 -20.64
N ARG A 518 21.23 5.09 -19.87
CA ARG A 518 20.26 4.01 -20.12
C ARG A 518 18.84 4.48 -19.86
N PHE A 519 18.62 5.26 -18.80
CA PHE A 519 17.32 5.87 -18.51
C PHE A 519 16.84 6.82 -19.61
N LYS A 520 17.75 7.63 -20.19
CA LYS A 520 17.40 8.61 -21.24
C LYS A 520 17.12 8.00 -22.63
N ARG A 521 17.43 6.72 -22.85
CA ARG A 521 17.24 6.00 -24.13
C ARG A 521 15.96 5.20 -24.10
#